data_AF-A0AAW8U8C6-F1
#
_entry.id   AF-A0AAW8U8C6-F1
#
_cell.length_a   1.000
_cell.length_b   1.000
_cell.length_c   1.000
_cell.angle_alpha   90.00
_cell.angle_beta   90.00
_cell.angle_gamma   90.00
#
_symmetry.space_group_name_H-M   'P 1'
#
loop_
_entity.id
_entity.type
_entity.pdbx_description
1 polymer ?
#
loop_
_entity_poly.entity_id
_entity_poly.type
_entity_poly.pdbx_seq_one_letter_code
_entity_poly.pdbx_strand_id
1 'polypeptide(L)'
;MAVTYEKTFEIEIINELSASVYNRVLNYVLNHELNKNDSQLLEVNLLNQLKLAKRVNLFDYSLEELKAVHEYWRSMNRYSKQVLNKEKVA
;
A
#
# COMPACT_ATOMS: atom_id res chain seq x y z
N MET A 1 -1.01 6.31 -25.79
CA MET A 1 -0.53 4.94 -25.52
C MET A 1 -1.77 4.05 -25.44
N ALA A 2 -1.86 2.95 -26.22
CA ALA A 2 -3.05 2.09 -26.18
C ALA A 2 -3.01 1.24 -24.90
N VAL A 3 -4.06 1.33 -24.07
CA VAL A 3 -4.19 0.51 -22.86
C VAL A 3 -4.66 -0.88 -23.28
N THR A 4 -3.88 -1.91 -22.99
CA THR A 4 -4.25 -3.31 -23.28
C THR A 4 -5.09 -3.88 -22.14
N TYR A 5 -5.88 -4.91 -22.43
CA TYR A 5 -6.66 -5.62 -21.41
C TYR A 5 -5.78 -6.10 -20.24
N GLU A 6 -4.62 -6.70 -20.55
CA GLU A 6 -3.69 -7.19 -19.53
C GLU A 6 -3.18 -6.08 -18.62
N LYS A 7 -2.84 -4.91 -19.16
CA LYS A 7 -2.45 -3.75 -18.35
C LYS A 7 -3.60 -3.25 -17.48
N THR A 8 -4.80 -3.14 -18.02
CA THR A 8 -5.98 -2.69 -17.26
C THR A 8 -6.29 -3.66 -16.12
N PHE A 9 -6.23 -4.96 -16.39
CA PHE A 9 -6.42 -6.00 -15.38
C PHE A 9 -5.38 -5.89 -14.27
N GLU A 10 -4.09 -5.77 -14.61
CA GLU A 10 -3.03 -5.64 -13.60
C GLU A 10 -3.19 -4.37 -12.74
N ILE A 11 -3.58 -3.24 -13.34
CA ILE A 11 -3.89 -1.99 -12.64
C ILE A 11 -5.04 -2.16 -11.65
N GLU A 12 -6.09 -2.88 -12.05
CA GLU A 12 -7.26 -3.14 -11.22
C GLU A 12 -6.88 -3.92 -9.95
N ILE A 13 -6.13 -5.01 -10.10
CA ILE A 13 -5.61 -5.81 -8.98
C ILE A 13 -4.71 -4.99 -8.05
N ILE A 14 -3.83 -4.14 -8.62
CA ILE A 14 -2.98 -3.23 -7.83
C ILE A 14 -3.83 -2.25 -7.02
N ASN A 15 -4.88 -1.66 -7.62
CA ASN A 15 -5.74 -0.70 -6.94
C ASN A 15 -6.48 -1.34 -5.77
N GLU A 16 -7.07 -2.52 -5.96
CA GLU A 16 -7.75 -3.25 -4.89
C GLU A 16 -6.80 -3.61 -3.74
N LEU A 17 -5.64 -4.21 -4.08
CA LEU A 17 -4.66 -4.64 -3.08
C LEU A 17 -4.09 -3.44 -2.32
N SER A 18 -3.70 -2.38 -3.03
CA SER A 18 -3.13 -1.18 -2.42
C SER A 18 -4.12 -0.47 -1.50
N ALA A 19 -5.40 -0.42 -1.86
CA ALA A 19 -6.45 0.11 -0.99
C ALA A 19 -6.57 -0.72 0.30
N SER A 20 -6.59 -2.05 0.19
CA SER A 20 -6.64 -2.95 1.35
C SER A 20 -5.44 -2.78 2.29
N VAL A 21 -4.22 -2.73 1.75
CA VAL A 21 -3.00 -2.53 2.54
C VAL A 21 -2.99 -1.15 3.20
N TYR A 22 -3.28 -0.10 2.42
CA TYR A 22 -3.29 1.27 2.91
C TYR A 22 -4.31 1.47 4.03
N ASN A 23 -5.54 0.99 3.84
CA ASN A 23 -6.62 1.14 4.83
C ASN A 23 -6.29 0.42 6.14
N ARG A 24 -5.63 -0.74 6.08
CA ARG A 24 -5.19 -1.44 7.29
C ARG A 24 -4.20 -0.64 8.12
N VAL A 25 -3.16 -0.09 7.47
CA VAL A 25 -2.15 0.74 8.15
C VAL A 25 -2.78 2.04 8.65
N LEU A 26 -3.63 2.68 7.84
CA LEU A 26 -4.34 3.89 8.23
C LEU A 26 -5.24 3.65 9.45
N ASN A 27 -6.05 2.59 9.44
CA ASN A 27 -6.94 2.26 10.55
C ASN A 27 -6.14 1.97 11.83
N TYR A 28 -5.00 1.29 11.73
CA TYR A 28 -4.16 1.06 12.90
C TYR A 28 -3.64 2.38 13.48
N VAL A 29 -3.08 3.26 12.64
CA VAL A 29 -2.60 4.60 13.06
C VAL A 29 -3.71 5.43 13.69
N LEU A 30 -4.92 5.39 13.15
CA LEU A 30 -6.07 6.12 13.69
C LEU A 30 -6.56 5.54 15.01
N ASN A 31 -6.71 4.21 15.11
CA ASN A 31 -7.27 3.55 16.29
C ASN A 31 -6.33 3.59 17.50
N HIS A 32 -5.03 3.71 17.28
CA HIS A 32 -4.03 3.87 18.37
C HIS A 32 -3.64 5.33 18.58
N GLU A 33 -4.36 6.28 17.97
CA GLU A 33 -4.14 7.73 18.11
C GLU A 33 -2.68 8.16 17.86
N LEU A 34 -1.97 7.45 16.97
CA LEU A 34 -0.57 7.72 16.71
C LEU A 34 -0.40 9.10 16.07
N ASN A 35 0.64 9.83 16.50
CA ASN A 35 0.96 11.13 15.92
C ASN A 35 1.38 10.97 14.46
N LYS A 36 0.49 11.36 13.52
CA LYS A 36 0.70 11.23 12.07
C LYS A 36 1.91 12.01 11.53
N ASN A 37 2.43 12.96 12.29
CA ASN A 37 3.60 13.76 11.93
C ASN A 37 4.89 13.17 12.48
N ASP A 38 4.82 12.22 13.40
CA ASP A 38 5.99 11.55 13.96
C ASP A 38 6.44 10.39 13.08
N SER A 39 7.40 10.67 12.20
CA SER A 39 7.97 9.67 11.30
C SER A 39 8.97 8.72 11.99
N GLN A 40 9.23 8.89 13.29
CA GLN A 40 10.00 7.91 14.08
C GLN A 40 9.15 6.69 14.43
N LEU A 41 7.82 6.84 14.51
CA LEU A 41 6.89 5.72 14.70
C LEU A 41 6.87 4.86 13.44
N LEU A 42 7.10 3.56 13.60
CA LEU A 42 7.23 2.61 12.49
C LEU A 42 5.98 2.59 11.60
N GLU A 43 4.79 2.61 12.20
CA GLU A 43 3.50 2.54 11.54
C GLU A 43 3.19 3.82 10.76
N VAL A 44 3.57 4.98 11.31
CA VAL A 44 3.41 6.29 10.65
C VAL A 44 4.41 6.42 9.51
N ASN A 45 5.65 5.95 9.70
CA ASN A 45 6.66 5.89 8.65
C ASN A 45 6.17 5.03 7.47
N LEU A 46 5.66 3.82 7.77
CA LEU A 46 5.05 2.94 6.77
C LEU A 46 3.87 3.64 6.07
N LEU A 47 2.95 4.26 6.81
CA LEU A 47 1.83 5.00 6.22
C LEU A 47 2.30 6.08 5.23
N ASN A 48 3.36 6.82 5.58
CA ASN A 48 3.92 7.86 4.72
C ASN A 48 4.56 7.28 3.46
N GLN A 49 5.26 6.14 3.55
CA GLN A 49 5.77 5.43 2.37
C GLN A 49 4.62 4.98 1.45
N LEU A 50 3.54 4.41 2.01
CA LEU A 50 2.38 3.99 1.22
C LEU A 50 1.65 5.16 0.56
N LYS A 51 1.57 6.32 1.24
CA LYS A 51 1.03 7.55 0.64
C LYS A 51 1.83 7.97 -0.60
N LEU A 52 3.15 7.89 -0.54
CA LEU A 52 4.01 8.20 -1.69
C LEU A 52 3.81 7.19 -2.83
N ALA A 53 3.81 5.90 -2.51
CA ALA A 53 3.61 4.83 -3.48
C ALA A 53 2.27 4.94 -4.24
N LYS A 54 1.21 5.44 -3.60
CA LYS A 54 -0.11 5.63 -4.24
C LYS A 54 -0.23 6.86 -5.14
N ARG A 55 0.75 7.78 -5.15
CA ARG A 55 0.68 9.01 -5.96
C ARG A 55 1.09 8.80 -7.42
N VAL A 56 1.61 7.63 -7.76
CA VAL A 56 2.06 7.31 -9.11
C VAL A 56 0.87 7.12 -10.05
N ASN A 57 1.03 7.52 -11.31
CA ASN A 57 0.05 7.24 -12.35
C ASN A 57 0.35 5.89 -13.03
N LEU A 58 -0.39 4.84 -12.64
CA LEU A 58 -0.16 3.48 -13.15
C LEU A 58 -0.40 3.35 -14.67
N PHE A 59 -1.16 4.26 -15.28
CA PHE A 59 -1.40 4.22 -16.73
C PHE A 59 -0.15 4.53 -17.56
N ASP A 60 0.83 5.24 -16.98
CA ASP A 60 2.09 5.59 -17.63
C ASP A 60 3.11 4.44 -17.61
N TYR A 61 2.86 3.37 -16.86
CA TYR A 61 3.81 2.29 -16.63
C TYR A 61 3.70 1.22 -17.73
N SER A 62 4.82 0.58 -18.05
CA SER A 62 4.87 -0.68 -18.81
C SER A 62 4.24 -1.85 -18.02
N LEU A 63 3.98 -2.96 -18.70
CA LEU A 63 3.42 -4.15 -18.04
C LEU A 63 4.38 -4.72 -16.98
N GLU A 64 5.68 -4.73 -17.28
CA GLU A 64 6.76 -5.18 -16.40
C GLU A 64 6.85 -4.31 -15.15
N GLU A 65 6.76 -2.99 -15.31
CA GLU A 65 6.70 -2.05 -14.18
C GLU A 65 5.42 -2.26 -13.35
N LEU A 66 4.27 -2.53 -13.98
CA LEU A 66 3.04 -2.86 -13.25
C LEU A 66 3.21 -4.14 -12.43
N LYS A 67 3.80 -5.20 -12.98
CA LYS A 67 4.10 -6.44 -12.25
C LYS A 67 5.04 -6.18 -11.06
N ALA A 68 6.02 -5.30 -11.21
CA ALA A 68 6.89 -4.88 -10.11
C ALA A 68 6.13 -4.12 -9.02
N VAL A 69 5.21 -3.22 -9.39
CA VAL A 69 4.33 -2.51 -8.46
C VAL A 69 3.39 -3.49 -7.74
N HIS A 70 2.84 -4.48 -8.44
CA HIS A 70 2.03 -5.52 -7.82
C HIS A 70 2.83 -6.32 -6.77
N GLU A 71 4.06 -6.76 -7.08
CA GLU A 71 4.88 -7.48 -6.09
C GLU A 71 5.31 -6.59 -4.92
N TYR A 72 5.55 -5.30 -5.15
CA TYR A 72 5.73 -4.32 -4.08
C TYR A 72 4.52 -4.32 -3.13
N TRP A 73 3.29 -4.23 -3.65
CA TRP A 73 2.08 -4.25 -2.82
C TRP A 73 1.85 -5.58 -2.12
N ARG A 74 2.23 -6.72 -2.72
CA ARG A 74 2.24 -8.03 -2.04
C ARG A 74 3.22 -8.06 -0.87
N SER A 75 4.40 -7.49 -1.05
CA SER A 75 5.40 -7.37 0.00
C SER A 75 4.92 -6.47 1.13
N MET A 76 4.33 -5.30 0.81
CA MET A 76 3.72 -4.41 1.80
C MET A 76 2.53 -5.06 2.51
N ASN A 77 1.77 -5.91 1.82
CA ASN A 77 0.68 -6.66 2.43
C ASN A 77 1.18 -7.63 3.51
N ARG A 78 2.24 -8.40 3.22
CA ARG A 78 2.88 -9.30 4.20
C ARG A 78 3.48 -8.51 5.35
N TYR A 79 4.24 -7.47 5.04
CA TYR A 79 4.95 -6.65 6.02
C TYR A 79 3.99 -5.96 7.00
N SER A 80 2.96 -5.28 6.49
CA SER A 80 1.97 -4.62 7.36
C SER A 80 1.20 -5.61 8.23
N LYS A 81 0.90 -6.83 7.77
CA LYS A 81 0.31 -7.85 8.65
C LYS A 81 1.26 -8.20 9.79
N GLN A 82 2.56 -8.35 9.53
CA GLN A 82 3.54 -8.68 10.55
C GLN A 82 3.75 -7.53 11.56
N VAL A 83 3.89 -6.30 11.07
CA VAL A 83 4.14 -5.12 11.92
C VAL A 83 2.95 -4.81 12.82
N LEU A 84 1.73 -4.91 12.29
CA LEU A 84 0.50 -4.51 12.97
C LEU A 84 -0.14 -5.61 13.82
N ASN A 85 0.41 -6.83 13.83
CA ASN A 85 -0.11 -7.94 14.64
C ASN A 85 0.21 -7.83 16.14
N LYS A 86 0.77 -6.69 16.59
CA LYS A 86 1.33 -6.55 17.94
C LYS A 86 0.28 -6.48 19.03
N GLU A 87 -0.96 -6.07 18.75
CA GLU A 87 -2.05 -6.10 19.74
C GLU A 87 -3.39 -6.40 19.05
N LYS A 88 -3.89 -7.62 19.23
CA LYS A 88 -5.33 -7.80 19.39
C LYS A 88 -5.64 -7.24 20.78
N VAL A 89 -6.09 -6.00 20.85
CA VAL A 89 -6.75 -5.50 22.05
C VAL A 89 -7.97 -6.41 22.27
N ALA A 90 -8.00 -7.06 23.42
CA ALA A 90 -9.04 -8.00 23.85
C ALA A 90 -10.42 -7.35 23.99
#